data_AF-A0A3M1AJG4-F1
#
_entry.id   AF-A0A3M1AJG4-F1
#
_cell.length_a   1.000
_cell.length_b   1.000
_cell.length_c   1.000
_cell.angle_alpha   90.00
_cell.angle_beta   90.00
_cell.angle_gamma   90.00
#
_symmetry.space_group_name_H-M   'P 1'
#
loop_
_entity.id
_entity.type
_entity.pdbx_description
1 polymer ?
#
loop_
_entity_poly.entity_id
_entity_poly.type
_entity_poly.pdbx_seq_one_letter_code
_entity_poly.pdbx_strand_id
1 'polypeptide(L)' 'KYIHQGKGTDRTIEQTLDIGWELISTLPKPMLKRIRDEYLEKYYRGKVQEADQAKQAAE' A
#
# COMPACT_ATOMS: atom_id res chain seq x y z
N LYS A 1 -8.58 6.70 8.56
CA LYS A 1 -8.83 5.23 8.43
C LYS A 1 -7.80 4.39 9.16
N TYR A 2 -6.49 4.61 8.96
CA TYR A 2 -5.46 3.84 9.67
C TYR A 2 -5.25 4.29 11.12
N ILE A 3 -4.91 5.57 11.34
CA ILE A 3 -4.59 6.14 12.67
C ILE A 3 -5.82 6.38 13.55
N HIS A 4 -6.93 6.84 12.95
CA HIS A 4 -8.17 7.10 13.66
C HIS A 4 -8.87 5.78 14.02
N GLN A 5 -8.51 5.20 15.17
CA GLN A 5 -9.22 4.11 15.85
C GLN A 5 -10.08 4.69 16.98
N GLY A 6 -11.32 4.22 17.11
CA GLY A 6 -12.18 4.65 18.21
C GLY A 6 -11.72 4.08 19.55
N LYS A 7 -12.15 4.69 20.66
CA LYS A 7 -11.76 4.30 22.03
C LYS A 7 -12.14 2.85 22.42
N GLY A 8 -13.01 2.19 21.66
CA GLY A 8 -13.39 0.79 21.88
C GLY A 8 -13.12 -0.09 20.65
N THR A 9 -12.21 0.31 19.78
CA THR A 9 -11.89 -0.45 18.56
C THR A 9 -10.69 -1.37 18.80
N ASP A 10 -10.97 -2.65 19.06
CA ASP A 10 -9.97 -3.72 19.02
C ASP A 10 -9.84 -4.24 17.59
N ARG A 11 -8.70 -3.96 16.96
CA ARG A 11 -8.34 -4.53 15.65
C ARG A 11 -7.27 -5.58 15.85
N THR A 12 -7.40 -6.70 15.14
CA THR A 12 -6.30 -7.64 15.03
C THR A 12 -5.16 -7.03 14.19
N ILE A 13 -3.98 -7.63 14.30
CA ILE A 13 -2.84 -7.23 13.48
C ILE A 13 -3.14 -7.40 11.99
N GLU A 14 -3.85 -8.46 11.61
CA GLU A 14 -4.26 -8.74 10.23
C GLU A 14 -5.17 -7.65 9.67
N GLN A 15 -6.17 -7.21 10.46
CA GLN A 15 -7.05 -6.10 10.06
C GLN A 15 -6.27 -4.79 9.90
N THR A 16 -5.30 -4.53 10.80
CA THR A 16 -4.46 -3.34 10.71
C THR A 16 -3.60 -3.38 9.45
N LEU A 17 -3.00 -4.53 9.14
CA LEU A 17 -2.20 -4.73 7.94
C LEU A 17 -3.03 -4.60 6.66
N ASP A 18 -4.24 -5.14 6.61
CA ASP A 18 -5.14 -5.03 5.46
C ASP A 18 -5.49 -3.56 5.17
N ILE A 19 -5.79 -2.75 6.20
CA ILE A 19 -6.00 -1.30 6.04
C ILE A 19 -4.73 -0.59 5.56
N GLY A 20 -3.55 -1.03 6.04
CA GLY A 20 -2.27 -0.51 5.57
C GLY A 20 -2.04 -0.78 4.08
N TRP A 21 -2.30 -2.01 3.64
CA TRP A 21 -2.20 -2.41 2.24
C TRP A 21 -3.23 -1.72 1.35
N GLU A 22 -4.45 -1.51 1.83
CA GLU A 22 -5.46 -0.69 1.14
C GLU A 22 -4.95 0.74 0.88
N LEU A 23 -4.30 1.36 1.87
CA LEU A 23 -3.72 2.69 1.67
C LEU A 23 -2.55 2.67 0.69
N ILE A 24 -1.64 1.71 0.84
CA ILE A 24 -0.48 1.56 -0.03
C ILE A 24 -0.90 1.24 -1.48
N SER A 25 -2.03 0.58 -1.69
CA SER A 25 -2.57 0.25 -3.01
C SER A 25 -2.86 1.47 -3.90
N THR A 26 -3.00 2.65 -3.30
CA THR A 26 -3.18 3.92 -4.02
C THR A 26 -1.86 4.48 -4.59
N LEU A 27 -0.72 4.02 -4.07
CA LEU A 27 0.60 4.42 -4.53
C LEU A 27 1.12 3.44 -5.57
N PRO A 28 1.86 3.88 -6.60
CA PRO A 28 2.39 2.99 -7.63
C PRO A 28 3.52 2.10 -7.07
N LYS A 29 3.56 0.83 -7.51
CA LYS A 29 4.55 -0.19 -7.13
C LYS A 29 6.02 0.30 -7.12
N PRO A 30 6.55 1.04 -8.12
CA PRO A 30 7.95 1.49 -8.12
C PRO A 30 8.33 2.44 -6.96
N MET A 31 7.36 3.09 -6.30
CA MET A 31 7.64 3.94 -5.14
C MET A 31 7.84 3.14 -3.85
N LEU A 32 7.47 1.86 -3.84
CA LEU A 32 7.49 1.00 -2.64
C LEU A 32 8.86 0.35 -2.40
N LYS A 33 9.94 1.14 -2.47
CA LYS A 33 11.34 0.66 -2.40
C LYS A 33 11.74 0.02 -1.06
N ARG A 34 10.93 0.20 -0.01
CA ARG A 34 11.19 -0.32 1.33
C ARG A 34 10.48 -1.64 1.63
N ILE A 35 9.67 -2.14 0.69
CA ILE A 35 8.93 -3.38 0.82
C ILE A 35 9.59 -4.39 -0.12
N ARG A 36 9.89 -5.59 0.39
CA ARG A 36 10.48 -6.66 -0.43
C ARG A 36 9.50 -7.11 -1.51
N ASP A 37 10.02 -7.45 -2.67
CA ASP A 37 9.22 -7.91 -3.82
C ASP A 37 8.34 -9.12 -3.46
N GLU A 38 8.84 -10.06 -2.65
CA GLU A 38 8.08 -11.23 -2.17
C GLU A 38 6.74 -10.86 -1.48
N TYR A 39 6.70 -9.71 -0.80
CA TYR A 39 5.49 -9.23 -0.11
C TYR A 39 4.62 -8.39 -1.04
N LEU A 40 5.24 -7.66 -1.97
CA LEU A 40 4.51 -6.95 -3.01
C LEU A 40 3.73 -7.94 -3.89
N GLU A 41 4.35 -9.05 -4.29
CA GLU A 41 3.68 -10.07 -5.11
C GLU A 41 2.51 -10.75 -4.37
N LYS A 42 2.61 -10.91 -3.05
CA LYS A 42 1.59 -11.60 -2.24
C LYS A 42 0.46 -10.70 -1.77
N TYR A 43 0.75 -9.45 -1.43
CA TYR A 43 -0.18 -8.61 -0.65
C TYR A 43 -0.51 -7.26 -1.31
N TYR A 44 0.25 -6.82 -2.31
CA TYR A 44 -0.05 -5.55 -2.98
C TYR A 44 -1.23 -5.71 -3.94
N ARG A 45 -2.34 -5.01 -3.65
CA ARG A 45 -3.58 -5.03 -4.44
C ARG A 45 -3.79 -3.75 -5.26
N GLY A 46 -2.77 -2.90 -5.34
CA GLY A 46 -2.82 -1.66 -6.12
C GLY A 46 -2.84 -1.93 -7.61
N LYS A 47 -3.44 -1.03 -8.38
CA LYS A 47 -3.28 -1.08 -9.84
C LYS A 47 -1.80 -0.93 -10.12
N VAL A 48 -1.20 -1.96 -10.71
CA VAL A 48 0.08 -1.82 -11.41
C VAL A 48 -0.22 -0.93 -12.62
N GLN A 49 -0.48 0.36 -12.38
CA GLN A 49 -0.32 1.34 -13.43
C GLN A 49 1.17 1.29 -13.71
N GLU A 50 1.47 0.64 -14.82
CA GLU A 50 2.80 0.48 -15.37
C GLU A 50 3.58 1.76 -15.12
N ALA A 51 4.82 1.59 -14.66
CA ALA A 51 5.73 2.62 -14.16
C ALA A 51 6.08 3.73 -15.19
N ASP A 52 5.30 3.85 -16.25
CA ASP A 52 5.45 4.75 -17.38
C ASP A 52 5.06 6.19 -17.05
N GLN A 53 4.02 6.41 -16.22
CA GLN A 53 3.54 7.77 -15.93
C GLN A 53 4.46 8.55 -14.95
N ALA A 54 5.19 7.87 -14.07
CA ALA A 54 6.10 8.52 -13.12
C ALA A 54 7.44 8.93 -13.75
N LYS A 55 7.81 8.34 -14.90
CA LYS A 55 8.95 8.80 -15.71
C LYS A 55 8.60 10.03 -16.55
N GLN A 56 7.37 10.11 -17.06
CA GLN A 56 6.95 11.20 -17.95
C GLN A 56 6.68 12.55 -17.25
N ALA A 57 6.49 12.59 -15.93
CA ALA A 57 6.28 13.84 -15.18
C ALA A 57 7.58 14.45 -14.60
N ALA A 58 8.70 13.74 -14.74
CA ALA A 58 10.02 14.17 -14.27
C ALA A 58 10.97 14.56 -15.42
N GLU A 59 10.46 14.59 -16.66
CA GLU A 59 11.12 15.12 -17.85
C GLU A 59 10.56 16.49 -18.22
#